data_AF-A0A955IVA4-F1
#
_entry.id   AF-A0A955IVA4-F1
#
_cell.length_a   1.000
_cell.length_b   1.000
_cell.length_c   1.000
_cell.angle_alpha   90.00
_cell.angle_beta   90.00
_cell.angle_gamma   90.00
#
_symmetry.space_group_name_H-M   'P 1'
#
loop_
_entity.id
_entity.type
_entity.pdbx_description
1 polymer ?
#
loop_
_entity_poly.entity_id
_entity_poly.type
_entity_poly.pdbx_seq_one_letter_code
_entity_poly.pdbx_strand_id
1 'polypeptide(L)'
;IGETFTLIGSAPRLDRDGKQVAILASGNMGSQGIFIKPDGSFLQMLVGAGDAAPPTFANDFDQIFGDMALDNGAMAFVATTTADANVRLYSNLGGQTKLVLQPGDMLDGKTVMGVQGVSNQGISGSTIIFSVSFDDSSEAIYTATLLQETVETEPNNAIEDANCIEILSDCVFINGKLQHNEYKACDPDTVLCAFDKQGAFLVDGSGFPRINDDDAGAGDGRGSALWDIPLVYNNGSSGPSTLRLGVTGAGDIVEGMGGNNGVFNGLIQNAPHEQLGQFTLTVTFVDDQGVALPSPAMLPDGSEIMNPFETVEEFQSGSEAFFFNFVSPVGADAAHAVVDNTTGRIDVCN
;
A
#
# COMPACT_ATOMS: atom_id res chain seq x y z
N ILE A 1 33.20 -7.27 -29.36
CA ILE A 1 33.47 -5.89 -29.83
C ILE A 1 33.16 -5.01 -28.64
N GLY A 2 34.15 -4.36 -28.05
CA GLY A 2 33.94 -3.56 -26.85
C GLY A 2 33.18 -2.30 -27.21
N GLU A 3 32.10 -2.00 -26.48
CA GLU A 3 31.42 -0.73 -26.62
C GLU A 3 32.33 0.39 -26.11
N THR A 4 32.50 1.44 -26.90
CA THR A 4 33.19 2.66 -26.50
C THR A 4 32.18 3.62 -25.89
N PHE A 5 32.49 4.13 -24.71
CA PHE A 5 31.71 5.14 -24.03
C PHE A 5 32.46 6.47 -24.06
N THR A 6 31.73 7.55 -24.29
CA THR A 6 32.22 8.91 -24.04
C THR A 6 31.62 9.38 -22.73
N LEU A 7 32.45 9.71 -21.75
CA LEU A 7 31.96 10.35 -20.52
C LEU A 7 31.37 11.73 -20.86
N ILE A 8 30.16 11.99 -20.39
CA ILE A 8 29.45 13.26 -20.62
C ILE A 8 29.02 13.81 -19.25
N GLY A 9 29.23 15.10 -19.01
CA GLY A 9 28.80 15.75 -17.78
C GLY A 9 29.87 15.76 -16.68
N SER A 10 29.40 15.82 -15.43
CA SER A 10 30.26 16.05 -14.26
C SER A 10 31.06 14.79 -13.86
N ALA A 11 31.93 14.92 -12.86
CA ALA A 11 32.80 13.84 -12.40
C ALA A 11 32.00 12.58 -12.02
N PRO A 12 32.56 11.36 -12.20
CA PRO A 12 31.99 10.12 -11.69
C PRO A 12 31.54 10.27 -10.22
N ARG A 13 30.41 9.64 -9.88
CA ARG A 13 29.96 9.56 -8.48
C ARG A 13 30.42 8.25 -7.88
N LEU A 14 31.04 8.34 -6.72
CA LEU A 14 31.38 7.20 -5.90
C LEU A 14 30.33 7.07 -4.82
N ASP A 15 29.94 5.83 -4.57
CA ASP A 15 29.18 5.47 -3.38
C ASP A 15 29.97 5.83 -2.11
N ARG A 16 29.27 6.00 -0.98
CA ARG A 16 29.85 6.34 0.32
C ARG A 16 30.94 5.36 0.75
N ASP A 17 30.80 4.08 0.41
CA ASP A 17 31.80 3.05 0.70
C ASP A 17 32.88 2.88 -0.39
N GLY A 18 32.76 3.65 -1.48
CA GLY A 18 33.67 3.65 -2.62
C GLY A 18 33.63 2.39 -3.49
N LYS A 19 32.66 1.47 -3.28
CA LYS A 19 32.59 0.21 -4.03
C LYS A 19 31.86 0.34 -5.35
N GLN A 20 30.91 1.27 -5.44
CA GLN A 20 30.15 1.53 -6.66
C GLN A 20 30.55 2.87 -7.27
N VAL A 21 30.49 2.92 -8.60
CA VAL A 21 30.66 4.15 -9.36
C VAL A 21 29.51 4.32 -10.33
N ALA A 22 28.94 5.52 -10.36
CA ALA A 22 28.02 5.97 -11.39
C ALA A 22 28.70 6.98 -12.30
N ILE A 23 28.49 6.81 -13.61
CA ILE A 23 28.96 7.74 -14.64
C ILE A 23 27.82 8.10 -15.57
N LEU A 24 27.77 9.36 -15.98
CA LEU A 24 26.98 9.76 -17.14
C LEU A 24 27.86 9.60 -18.38
N ALA A 25 27.37 8.84 -19.36
CA ALA A 25 28.10 8.60 -20.59
C ALA A 25 27.15 8.51 -21.79
N SER A 26 27.68 8.73 -23.00
CA SER A 26 27.02 8.36 -24.24
C SER A 26 27.67 7.12 -24.83
N GLY A 27 26.84 6.17 -25.23
CA GLY A 27 27.27 5.04 -26.07
C GLY A 27 27.47 5.45 -27.53
N ASN A 28 27.93 4.50 -28.36
CA ASN A 28 28.20 4.68 -29.79
C ASN A 28 26.96 5.08 -30.63
N MET A 29 25.74 4.90 -30.11
CA MET A 29 24.49 5.31 -30.77
C MET A 29 24.00 6.70 -30.35
N GLY A 30 24.78 7.46 -29.56
CA GLY A 30 24.48 8.86 -29.21
C GLY A 30 23.51 9.05 -28.05
N SER A 31 22.89 7.98 -27.54
CA SER A 31 22.02 8.05 -26.36
C SER A 31 22.85 8.22 -25.08
N GLN A 32 22.49 9.22 -24.28
CA GLN A 32 23.02 9.42 -22.93
C GLN A 32 22.43 8.37 -21.99
N GLY A 33 23.19 7.97 -20.97
CA GLY A 33 22.69 7.11 -19.92
C GLY A 33 23.56 7.17 -18.67
N ILE A 34 22.95 6.85 -17.53
CA ILE A 34 23.68 6.64 -16.29
C ILE A 34 24.07 5.18 -16.22
N PHE A 35 25.37 4.94 -16.10
CA PHE A 35 25.94 3.61 -15.95
C PHE A 35 26.47 3.43 -14.55
N ILE A 36 26.07 2.34 -13.89
CA ILE A 36 26.56 1.94 -12.57
C ILE A 36 27.46 0.73 -12.73
N LYS A 37 28.53 0.67 -11.94
CA LYS A 37 29.33 -0.54 -11.74
C LYS A 37 29.05 -1.14 -10.35
N PRO A 38 28.10 -2.08 -10.21
CA PRO A 38 27.90 -2.76 -8.94
C PRO A 38 29.07 -3.71 -8.66
N ASP A 39 29.70 -3.56 -7.50
CA ASP A 39 30.65 -4.52 -6.89
C ASP A 39 31.74 -5.09 -7.82
N GLY A 40 32.37 -4.23 -8.61
CA GLY A 40 33.49 -4.64 -9.45
C GLY A 40 33.11 -5.39 -10.74
N SER A 41 31.81 -5.54 -11.02
CA SER A 41 31.29 -6.12 -12.26
C SER A 41 31.45 -5.20 -13.48
N PHE A 42 30.80 -5.50 -14.61
CA PHE A 42 30.79 -4.61 -15.77
C PHE A 42 29.86 -3.42 -15.53
N LEU A 43 30.09 -2.31 -16.23
CA LEU A 43 29.14 -1.18 -16.23
C LEU A 43 27.79 -1.66 -16.78
N GLN A 44 26.72 -1.36 -16.06
CA GLN A 44 25.34 -1.61 -16.45
C GLN A 44 24.61 -0.28 -16.56
N MET A 45 23.79 -0.12 -17.60
CA MET A 45 22.95 1.07 -17.74
C MET A 45 21.79 0.97 -16.74
N LEU A 46 21.64 1.99 -15.89
CA LEU A 46 20.51 2.11 -14.98
C LEU A 46 19.31 2.77 -15.69
N VAL A 47 19.60 3.87 -16.39
CA VAL A 47 18.60 4.68 -17.09
C VAL A 47 19.27 5.33 -18.30
N GLY A 48 18.59 5.30 -19.44
CA GLY A 48 19.01 5.89 -20.69
C GLY A 48 18.02 6.93 -21.21
N ALA A 49 18.50 7.87 -22.00
CA ALA A 49 17.66 8.69 -22.85
C ALA A 49 16.90 7.79 -23.84
N GLY A 50 15.59 7.97 -23.95
CA GLY A 50 14.68 7.09 -24.67
C GLY A 50 14.03 6.01 -23.81
N ASP A 51 14.44 5.83 -22.55
CA ASP A 51 13.70 4.97 -21.62
C ASP A 51 12.44 5.70 -21.12
N ALA A 52 11.36 4.96 -20.90
CA ALA A 52 10.11 5.52 -20.41
C ALA A 52 10.29 6.17 -19.03
N ALA A 53 9.84 7.42 -18.89
CA ALA A 53 9.95 8.19 -17.66
C ALA A 53 8.67 8.05 -16.81
N PRO A 54 8.76 7.69 -15.51
CA PRO A 54 7.61 7.65 -14.61
C PRO A 54 7.08 9.07 -14.30
N PRO A 55 5.81 9.22 -13.84
CA PRO A 55 4.82 8.17 -13.62
C PRO A 55 4.03 7.78 -14.89
N THR A 56 4.07 8.64 -15.91
CA THR A 56 3.36 8.41 -17.17
C THR A 56 4.34 7.85 -18.20
N PHE A 57 4.23 6.56 -18.52
CA PHE A 57 4.96 5.90 -19.62
C PHE A 57 4.63 6.44 -21.02
N ALA A 58 4.02 7.64 -21.11
CA ALA A 58 3.73 8.35 -22.35
C ALA A 58 4.92 9.21 -22.82
N ASN A 59 5.91 9.45 -21.95
CA ASN A 59 7.10 10.23 -22.26
C ASN A 59 8.36 9.44 -21.93
N ASP A 60 9.43 9.73 -22.65
CA ASP A 60 10.74 9.12 -22.44
C ASP A 60 11.68 10.16 -21.82
N PHE A 61 12.74 9.70 -21.16
CA PHE A 61 13.84 10.58 -20.77
C PHE A 61 14.47 11.20 -22.02
N ASP A 62 14.62 12.52 -22.03
CA ASP A 62 15.22 13.26 -23.14
C ASP A 62 16.69 13.56 -22.84
N GLN A 63 16.94 14.39 -21.82
CA GLN A 63 18.28 14.73 -21.37
C GLN A 63 18.47 14.34 -19.90
N ILE A 64 19.58 13.63 -19.62
CA ILE A 64 19.99 13.30 -18.26
C ILE A 64 21.16 14.20 -17.89
N PHE A 65 21.07 14.89 -16.74
CA PHE A 65 22.11 15.81 -16.31
C PHE A 65 23.15 15.13 -15.44
N GLY A 66 24.34 15.73 -15.37
CA GLY A 66 25.46 15.24 -14.55
C GLY A 66 25.27 15.46 -13.05
N ASP A 67 24.14 16.02 -12.63
CA ASP A 67 23.81 16.30 -11.23
C ASP A 67 23.07 15.11 -10.65
N MET A 68 23.86 14.24 -10.04
CA MET A 68 23.42 12.99 -9.45
C MET A 68 24.18 12.68 -8.16
N ALA A 69 23.57 11.86 -7.31
CA ALA A 69 24.11 11.33 -6.07
C ALA A 69 23.95 9.80 -6.05
N LEU A 70 24.88 9.10 -5.40
CA LEU A 70 24.88 7.64 -5.27
C LEU A 70 25.18 7.26 -3.81
N ASP A 71 24.34 6.44 -3.20
CA ASP A 71 24.57 5.84 -1.88
C ASP A 71 23.96 4.43 -1.85
N ASN A 72 24.79 3.43 -1.56
CA ASN A 72 24.45 2.01 -1.47
C ASN A 72 23.63 1.49 -2.68
N GLY A 73 24.00 1.90 -3.89
CA GLY A 73 23.32 1.53 -5.14
C GLY A 73 22.01 2.30 -5.42
N ALA A 74 21.51 3.07 -4.46
CA ALA A 74 20.44 4.03 -4.68
C ALA A 74 21.00 5.33 -5.25
N MET A 75 20.22 5.94 -6.12
CA MET A 75 20.60 7.11 -6.90
C MET A 75 19.50 8.13 -6.87
N ALA A 76 19.91 9.39 -6.81
CA ALA A 76 19.06 10.52 -7.13
C ALA A 76 19.69 11.28 -8.30
N PHE A 77 18.91 11.65 -9.29
CA PHE A 77 19.40 12.34 -10.48
C PHE A 77 18.32 13.27 -11.04
N VAL A 78 18.74 14.26 -11.83
CA VAL A 78 17.81 15.13 -12.54
C VAL A 78 17.82 14.86 -14.04
N ALA A 79 16.65 14.98 -14.66
CA ALA A 79 16.46 14.75 -16.08
C ALA A 79 15.28 15.59 -16.63
N THR A 80 15.25 15.79 -17.95
CA THR A 80 14.07 16.22 -18.71
C THR A 80 13.39 15.02 -19.35
N THR A 81 12.17 15.23 -19.84
CA THR A 81 11.42 14.23 -20.61
C THR A 81 11.07 14.77 -21.99
N THR A 82 10.63 13.92 -22.90
CA THR A 82 10.20 14.35 -24.24
C THR A 82 8.93 15.20 -24.24
N ALA A 83 8.21 15.30 -23.12
CA ALA A 83 7.03 16.17 -22.99
C ALA A 83 7.39 17.66 -22.95
N ASP A 84 8.49 18.02 -22.27
CA ASP A 84 8.88 19.40 -22.04
C ASP A 84 10.36 19.53 -21.61
N ALA A 85 10.87 20.75 -21.63
CA ALA A 85 12.23 21.07 -21.18
C ALA A 85 12.35 21.22 -19.65
N ASN A 86 11.37 20.74 -18.88
CA ASN A 86 11.35 20.91 -17.43
C ASN A 86 12.25 19.89 -16.74
N VAL A 87 13.16 20.38 -15.88
CA VAL A 87 14.05 19.55 -15.08
C VAL A 87 13.33 19.01 -13.86
N ARG A 88 13.33 17.69 -13.69
CA ARG A 88 12.66 16.94 -12.62
C ARG A 88 13.66 16.13 -11.82
N LEU A 89 13.31 15.80 -10.59
CA LEU A 89 14.09 14.92 -9.71
C LEU A 89 13.54 13.50 -9.76
N TYR A 90 14.42 12.54 -10.00
CA TYR A 90 14.12 11.11 -10.00
C TYR A 90 15.01 10.37 -9.01
N SER A 91 14.52 9.24 -8.51
CA SER A 91 15.32 8.31 -7.72
C SER A 91 14.92 6.86 -7.96
N ASN A 92 15.88 5.95 -7.88
CA ASN A 92 15.65 4.51 -7.89
C ASN A 92 15.68 3.89 -6.48
N LEU A 93 15.58 4.70 -5.42
CA LEU A 93 15.45 4.18 -4.06
C LEU A 93 14.19 3.28 -3.98
N GLY A 94 14.35 2.06 -3.47
CA GLY A 94 13.29 1.04 -3.51
C GLY A 94 13.32 0.14 -4.76
N GLY A 95 14.36 0.24 -5.60
CA GLY A 95 14.63 -0.71 -6.68
C GLY A 95 13.99 -0.38 -8.02
N GLN A 96 13.10 0.62 -8.09
CA GLN A 96 12.53 1.14 -9.32
C GLN A 96 12.70 2.65 -9.40
N THR A 97 12.99 3.17 -10.60
CA THR A 97 13.03 4.61 -10.84
C THR A 97 11.63 5.20 -10.66
N LYS A 98 11.51 6.22 -9.81
CA LYS A 98 10.29 6.97 -9.52
C LYS A 98 10.55 8.47 -9.65
N LEU A 99 9.49 9.23 -9.96
CA LEU A 99 9.51 10.69 -9.90
C LEU A 99 9.44 11.13 -8.43
N VAL A 100 10.33 12.01 -8.00
CA VAL A 100 10.36 12.57 -6.64
C VAL A 100 9.78 13.98 -6.61
N LEU A 101 10.11 14.83 -7.60
CA LEU A 101 9.65 16.21 -7.66
C LEU A 101 9.65 16.73 -9.11
N GLN A 102 8.65 17.53 -9.47
CA GLN A 102 8.52 18.16 -10.77
C GLN A 102 7.99 19.60 -10.69
N PRO A 103 8.12 20.39 -11.78
CA PRO A 103 7.45 21.68 -11.86
C PRO A 103 5.93 21.57 -11.75
N GLY A 104 5.33 22.51 -11.02
CA GLY A 104 3.92 22.52 -10.65
C GLY A 104 3.65 21.97 -9.24
N ASP A 105 4.56 21.19 -8.66
CA ASP A 105 4.44 20.73 -7.27
C ASP A 105 4.56 21.92 -6.30
N MET A 106 4.07 21.73 -5.06
CA MET A 106 4.09 22.77 -4.03
C MET A 106 5.06 22.41 -2.91
N LEU A 107 5.97 23.33 -2.56
CA LEU A 107 6.82 23.23 -1.36
C LEU A 107 6.75 24.55 -0.59
N ASP A 108 6.50 24.49 0.73
CA ASP A 108 6.38 25.66 1.62
C ASP A 108 5.45 26.76 1.09
N GLY A 109 4.35 26.35 0.43
CA GLY A 109 3.35 27.27 -0.13
C GLY A 109 3.76 27.98 -1.42
N LYS A 110 4.86 27.56 -2.06
CA LYS A 110 5.35 28.08 -3.34
C LYS A 110 5.30 27.02 -4.43
N THR A 111 5.09 27.45 -5.68
CA THR A 111 5.05 26.53 -6.82
C THR A 111 6.46 26.28 -7.35
N VAL A 112 6.84 25.01 -7.43
CA VAL A 112 8.11 24.57 -8.00
C VAL A 112 8.13 24.91 -9.49
N MET A 113 9.16 25.63 -9.93
CA MET A 113 9.40 25.92 -11.35
C MET A 113 10.42 24.98 -11.98
N GLY A 114 11.28 24.36 -11.17
CA GLY A 114 12.36 23.49 -11.65
C GLY A 114 13.25 22.99 -10.54
N VAL A 115 13.75 21.76 -10.70
CA VAL A 115 14.83 21.23 -9.87
C VAL A 115 16.15 21.71 -10.44
N GLN A 116 16.94 22.40 -9.60
CA GLN A 116 18.22 22.98 -10.02
C GLN A 116 19.36 21.95 -9.99
N GLY A 117 19.26 20.94 -9.13
CA GLY A 117 20.19 19.82 -9.12
C GLY A 117 20.16 19.02 -7.82
N VAL A 118 20.94 17.93 -7.82
CA VAL A 118 21.24 17.13 -6.62
C VAL A 118 22.72 17.29 -6.30
N SER A 119 23.04 17.48 -5.02
CA SER A 119 24.44 17.48 -4.57
C SER A 119 25.10 16.14 -4.87
N ASN A 120 26.42 16.11 -5.10
CA ASN A 120 27.15 14.85 -5.29
C ASN A 120 27.08 13.90 -4.08
N GLN A 121 26.80 14.43 -2.90
CA GLN A 121 26.51 13.71 -1.65
C GLN A 121 25.06 13.92 -1.21
N GLY A 122 24.19 14.28 -2.16
CA GLY A 122 22.80 14.61 -1.91
C GLY A 122 21.91 13.40 -1.71
N ILE A 123 22.46 12.23 -1.38
CA ILE A 123 21.67 11.07 -0.96
C ILE A 123 22.38 10.39 0.21
N SER A 124 21.62 10.07 1.27
CA SER A 124 22.09 9.22 2.36
C SER A 124 20.94 8.39 2.91
N GLY A 125 21.05 7.07 2.82
CA GLY A 125 19.94 6.17 3.14
C GLY A 125 18.70 6.52 2.33
N SER A 126 17.60 6.84 3.01
CA SER A 126 16.33 7.24 2.40
C SER A 126 16.21 8.74 2.10
N THR A 127 17.20 9.55 2.46
CA THR A 127 17.10 11.01 2.36
C THR A 127 17.84 11.55 1.15
N ILE A 128 17.18 12.41 0.38
CA ILE A 128 17.74 13.14 -0.76
C ILE A 128 17.80 14.63 -0.45
N ILE A 129 18.93 15.29 -0.76
CA ILE A 129 19.13 16.74 -0.68
C ILE A 129 19.22 17.32 -2.09
N PHE A 130 18.37 18.29 -2.40
CA PHE A 130 18.25 18.88 -3.73
C PHE A 130 17.97 20.38 -3.65
N SER A 131 18.30 21.11 -4.71
CA SER A 131 17.99 22.54 -4.86
C SER A 131 16.82 22.74 -5.82
N VAL A 132 15.97 23.74 -5.52
CA VAL A 132 14.74 24.04 -6.27
C VAL A 132 14.61 25.54 -6.49
N SER A 133 14.06 25.92 -7.65
CA SER A 133 13.61 27.29 -7.93
C SER A 133 12.09 27.39 -7.92
N PHE A 134 11.56 28.53 -7.46
CA PHE A 134 10.13 28.79 -7.31
C PHE A 134 9.62 29.88 -8.26
N ASP A 135 8.29 29.98 -8.36
CA ASP A 135 7.55 30.96 -9.15
C ASP A 135 7.77 32.41 -8.68
N ASP A 136 8.10 32.61 -7.41
CA ASP A 136 8.52 33.89 -6.85
C ASP A 136 10.01 34.23 -7.08
N SER A 137 10.70 33.44 -7.92
CA SER A 137 12.14 33.54 -8.22
C SER A 137 13.07 33.25 -7.04
N SER A 138 12.55 32.75 -5.90
CA SER A 138 13.40 32.26 -4.82
C SER A 138 13.98 30.88 -5.14
N GLU A 139 15.10 30.57 -4.49
CA GLU A 139 15.74 29.26 -4.52
C GLU A 139 15.93 28.76 -3.08
N ALA A 140 15.81 27.44 -2.89
CA ALA A 140 16.09 26.82 -1.59
C ALA A 140 16.61 25.39 -1.75
N ILE A 141 17.21 24.89 -0.68
CA ILE A 141 17.66 23.50 -0.56
C ILE A 141 16.66 22.77 0.32
N TYR A 142 16.18 21.62 -0.16
CA TYR A 142 15.25 20.76 0.56
C TYR A 142 15.85 19.39 0.81
N THR A 143 15.29 18.72 1.82
CA THR A 143 15.45 17.30 2.09
C THR A 143 14.14 16.59 1.79
N ALA A 144 14.17 15.51 1.03
CA ALA A 144 13.07 14.56 0.92
C ALA A 144 13.48 13.24 1.56
N THR A 145 12.64 12.71 2.45
CA THR A 145 12.79 11.35 2.96
C THR A 145 11.83 10.46 2.19
N LEU A 146 12.38 9.59 1.36
CA LEU A 146 11.61 8.62 0.61
C LEU A 146 11.32 7.43 1.52
N LEU A 147 10.05 7.15 1.74
CA LEU A 147 9.66 5.93 2.41
C LEU A 147 10.03 4.76 1.49
N GLN A 148 10.96 3.92 1.94
CA GLN A 148 11.26 2.70 1.22
C GLN A 148 10.03 1.83 1.35
N GLU A 149 9.38 1.52 0.23
CA GLU A 149 8.41 0.43 0.19
C GLU A 149 9.18 -0.81 0.64
N THR A 150 8.98 -1.20 1.89
CA THR A 150 9.47 -2.46 2.42
C THR A 150 8.81 -3.52 1.55
N VAL A 151 9.58 -4.08 0.61
CA VAL A 151 9.23 -5.37 0.03
C VAL A 151 9.33 -6.32 1.20
N GLU A 152 8.21 -6.53 1.88
CA GLU A 152 8.10 -7.46 2.99
C GLU A 152 8.37 -8.86 2.43
N THR A 153 9.64 -9.23 2.39
CA THR A 153 10.00 -10.64 2.31
C THR A 153 9.68 -11.20 3.67
N GLU A 154 8.51 -11.82 3.82
CA GLU A 154 8.21 -12.72 4.93
C GLU A 154 9.44 -13.62 5.18
N PRO A 155 10.05 -13.51 6.37
CA PRO A 155 9.76 -14.56 7.32
C PRO A 155 9.62 -14.06 8.77
N ASN A 156 8.53 -14.49 9.40
CA ASN A 156 8.43 -14.78 10.84
C ASN A 156 8.90 -13.66 11.79
N ASN A 157 7.92 -12.99 12.38
CA ASN A 157 7.96 -12.39 13.71
C ASN A 157 9.11 -11.41 13.98
N ALA A 158 8.78 -10.14 13.79
CA ALA A 158 8.76 -9.10 14.83
C ALA A 158 9.58 -7.85 14.49
N ILE A 159 8.82 -6.74 14.45
CA ILE A 159 9.14 -5.32 14.68
C ILE A 159 10.03 -4.67 13.60
N GLU A 160 9.68 -3.56 12.94
CA GLU A 160 8.96 -2.34 13.32
C GLU A 160 8.36 -1.65 12.08
N ASP A 161 7.27 -0.90 12.26
CA ASP A 161 7.26 0.50 11.80
C ASP A 161 6.64 1.38 12.89
N ALA A 162 7.53 1.96 13.68
CA ALA A 162 7.24 2.98 14.66
C ALA A 162 7.43 4.35 14.00
N ASN A 163 6.34 5.06 13.76
CA ASN A 163 6.36 6.54 13.77
C ASN A 163 6.40 7.01 15.22
N CYS A 164 7.52 6.81 15.90
CA CYS A 164 7.85 7.52 17.13
C CYS A 164 8.58 8.81 16.78
N ILE A 165 7.97 9.94 17.12
CA ILE A 165 8.66 11.23 17.23
C ILE A 165 9.71 11.06 18.35
N GLU A 166 10.99 11.01 18.01
CA GLU A 166 12.07 11.12 18.99
C GLU A 166 12.52 12.59 19.08
N ILE A 167 12.21 13.22 20.22
CA ILE A 167 12.73 14.54 20.59
C ILE A 167 14.19 14.36 21.03
N LEU A 168 15.13 14.74 20.17
CA LEU A 168 16.54 14.88 20.54
C LEU A 168 16.80 16.34 20.95
N SER A 169 17.13 16.53 22.24
CA SER A 169 17.70 17.75 22.85
C SER A 169 18.80 18.40 21.99
N ASP A 170 19.06 19.71 21.95
CA ASP A 170 18.52 20.90 22.60
C ASP A 170 18.36 21.99 21.52
N CYS A 171 17.22 22.69 21.56
CA CYS A 171 16.85 23.88 20.77
C CYS A 171 16.59 23.70 19.27
N VAL A 172 15.35 23.37 18.90
CA VAL A 172 14.76 23.77 17.61
C VAL A 172 13.43 24.47 17.85
N PHE A 173 13.35 25.72 17.39
CA PHE A 173 12.10 26.47 17.31
C PHE A 173 11.27 25.91 16.15
N ILE A 174 10.10 25.34 16.44
CA ILE A 174 9.07 25.13 15.43
C ILE A 174 8.27 26.43 15.35
N ASN A 175 8.50 27.21 14.28
CA ASN A 175 7.62 28.32 13.94
C ASN A 175 6.89 28.00 12.63
N GLY A 176 5.72 27.41 12.80
CA GLY A 176 4.73 27.16 11.76
C GLY A 176 3.40 26.92 12.48
N LYS A 177 2.29 27.42 11.95
CA LYS A 177 0.97 27.03 12.47
C LYS A 177 0.88 25.51 12.33
N LEU A 178 0.86 24.79 13.44
CA LEU A 178 0.35 23.42 13.46
C LEU A 178 -1.08 23.50 12.96
N GLN A 179 -1.30 23.20 11.68
CA GLN A 179 -2.63 22.90 11.22
C GLN A 179 -2.98 21.57 11.83
N HIS A 180 -4.05 21.57 12.62
CA HIS A 180 -4.73 20.36 13.04
C HIS A 180 -5.24 19.69 11.75
N ASN A 181 -4.42 18.81 11.18
CA ASN A 181 -4.86 17.88 10.17
C ASN A 181 -5.46 16.70 10.95
N GLU A 182 -6.75 16.80 11.26
CA GLU A 182 -7.57 15.60 11.46
C GLU A 182 -7.51 14.83 10.14
N TYR A 183 -6.52 13.96 9.97
CA TYR A 183 -6.69 12.84 9.06
C TYR A 183 -7.73 11.94 9.71
N LYS A 184 -8.99 12.22 9.40
CA LYS A 184 -10.05 11.25 9.60
C LYS A 184 -9.68 10.09 8.67
N ALA A 185 -8.97 9.09 9.20
CA ALA A 185 -8.85 7.81 8.52
C ALA A 185 -10.29 7.41 8.20
N CYS A 186 -10.61 7.36 6.91
CA CYS A 186 -11.90 6.87 6.47
C CYS A 186 -12.01 5.46 7.06
N ASP A 187 -13.01 5.21 7.91
CA ASP A 187 -13.26 3.86 8.40
C ASP A 187 -13.43 2.98 7.16
N PRO A 188 -12.69 1.86 7.04
CA PRO A 188 -12.77 1.05 5.85
C PRO A 188 -14.22 0.64 5.69
N ASP A 189 -14.82 0.98 4.57
CA ASP A 189 -16.14 0.48 4.26
C ASP A 189 -15.97 -1.01 3.97
N THR A 190 -16.74 -1.89 4.63
CA THR A 190 -16.54 -3.34 4.50
C THR A 190 -17.79 -4.03 4.04
N VAL A 191 -17.60 -5.18 3.39
CA VAL A 191 -18.67 -6.09 3.04
C VAL A 191 -18.38 -7.45 3.66
N LEU A 192 -19.35 -7.97 4.40
CA LEU A 192 -19.33 -9.33 4.95
C LEU A 192 -20.16 -10.27 4.09
N CYS A 193 -19.53 -11.38 3.68
CA CYS A 193 -20.11 -12.42 2.84
C CYS A 193 -20.03 -13.79 3.52
N ALA A 194 -20.96 -14.69 3.18
CA ALA A 194 -20.87 -16.10 3.58
C ALA A 194 -20.86 -17.05 2.37
N PHE A 195 -20.07 -18.12 2.45
CA PHE A 195 -19.83 -19.06 1.34
C PHE A 195 -20.17 -20.51 1.70
N ASP A 196 -20.57 -21.27 0.69
CA ASP A 196 -20.63 -22.72 0.76
C ASP A 196 -19.25 -23.37 0.60
N LYS A 197 -19.22 -24.70 0.60
CA LYS A 197 -17.95 -25.43 0.50
C LYS A 197 -17.26 -25.32 -0.86
N GLN A 198 -18.02 -25.01 -1.92
CA GLN A 198 -17.52 -24.79 -3.27
C GLN A 198 -17.08 -23.34 -3.50
N GLY A 199 -17.24 -22.47 -2.50
CA GLY A 199 -16.96 -21.04 -2.64
C GLY A 199 -18.09 -20.29 -3.35
N ALA A 200 -19.27 -20.90 -3.52
CA ALA A 200 -20.44 -20.17 -3.98
C ALA A 200 -21.06 -19.41 -2.81
N PHE A 201 -21.68 -18.28 -3.08
CA PHE A 201 -22.38 -17.51 -2.04
C PHE A 201 -23.51 -18.33 -1.42
N LEU A 202 -23.63 -18.25 -0.10
CA LEU A 202 -24.86 -18.63 0.56
C LEU A 202 -25.93 -17.58 0.22
N VAL A 203 -26.93 -18.02 -0.52
CA VAL A 203 -28.12 -17.22 -0.78
C VAL A 203 -29.10 -17.37 0.37
N ASP A 204 -29.80 -16.30 0.74
CA ASP A 204 -30.91 -16.38 1.67
C ASP A 204 -32.14 -17.06 1.02
N GLY A 205 -33.22 -17.20 1.79
CA GLY A 205 -34.47 -17.79 1.28
C GLY A 205 -35.13 -17.00 0.15
N SER A 206 -34.65 -15.80 -0.18
CA SER A 206 -35.10 -14.96 -1.28
C SER A 206 -34.25 -15.09 -2.55
N GLY A 207 -33.16 -15.87 -2.48
CA GLY A 207 -32.27 -16.12 -3.61
C GLY A 207 -31.22 -15.03 -3.83
N PHE A 208 -31.16 -14.04 -2.94
CA PHE A 208 -30.09 -13.04 -2.94
C PHE A 208 -28.91 -13.54 -2.12
N PRO A 209 -27.65 -13.28 -2.56
CA PRO A 209 -26.49 -13.52 -1.74
C PRO A 209 -26.68 -12.86 -0.37
N ARG A 210 -26.35 -13.56 0.72
CA ARG A 210 -26.25 -12.96 2.06
C ARG A 210 -25.04 -12.04 2.09
N ILE A 211 -25.27 -10.84 1.59
CA ILE A 211 -24.35 -9.70 1.60
C ILE A 211 -25.10 -8.62 2.37
N ASN A 212 -24.51 -8.14 3.44
CA ASN A 212 -25.04 -6.99 4.14
C ASN A 212 -23.98 -5.90 4.14
N ASP A 213 -24.43 -4.72 3.76
CA ASP A 213 -23.71 -3.46 3.78
C ASP A 213 -24.72 -2.46 4.36
N ASP A 214 -24.98 -2.56 5.67
CA ASP A 214 -26.11 -1.90 6.34
C ASP A 214 -26.02 -0.37 6.16
N ASP A 215 -26.71 0.15 5.13
CA ASP A 215 -26.91 1.59 4.86
C ASP A 215 -25.63 2.44 4.88
N ALA A 216 -24.52 1.94 4.31
CA ALA A 216 -23.25 2.67 4.21
C ALA A 216 -23.37 3.94 3.36
N GLY A 217 -23.65 5.06 4.03
CA GLY A 217 -23.11 6.34 3.57
C GLY A 217 -21.60 6.31 3.84
N ALA A 218 -20.78 6.49 2.80
CA ALA A 218 -19.33 6.48 2.91
C ALA A 218 -18.83 7.23 4.18
N GLY A 219 -18.10 6.52 5.06
CA GLY A 219 -17.42 7.10 6.22
C GLY A 219 -18.27 7.37 7.46
N ASP A 220 -19.37 6.63 7.65
CA ASP A 220 -20.20 6.68 8.88
C ASP A 220 -19.76 5.69 9.98
N GLY A 221 -18.81 4.82 9.69
CA GLY A 221 -18.22 3.87 10.64
C GLY A 221 -19.14 2.70 11.01
N ARG A 222 -20.18 2.42 10.22
CA ARG A 222 -21.06 1.27 10.46
C ARG A 222 -20.51 0.04 9.75
N GLY A 223 -20.24 -1.02 10.50
CA GLY A 223 -19.78 -2.27 9.92
C GLY A 223 -20.92 -3.20 9.50
N SER A 224 -20.57 -4.29 8.81
CA SER A 224 -21.53 -5.24 8.22
C SER A 224 -21.99 -6.32 9.20
N ALA A 225 -23.24 -6.79 9.11
CA ALA A 225 -23.71 -7.93 9.93
C ALA A 225 -24.51 -8.97 9.14
N LEU A 226 -24.23 -10.25 9.39
CA LEU A 226 -25.00 -11.38 8.87
C LEU A 226 -25.59 -12.21 10.04
N TRP A 227 -26.90 -12.37 10.05
CA TRP A 227 -27.64 -13.13 11.05
C TRP A 227 -28.10 -14.48 10.50
N ASP A 228 -28.29 -15.46 11.37
CA ASP A 228 -28.78 -16.82 11.08
C ASP A 228 -28.09 -17.51 9.90
N ILE A 229 -26.76 -17.42 9.83
CA ILE A 229 -25.95 -18.02 8.76
C ILE A 229 -25.98 -19.54 8.92
N PRO A 230 -26.48 -20.29 7.92
CA PRO A 230 -26.56 -21.73 8.03
C PRO A 230 -25.17 -22.37 8.00
N LEU A 231 -24.96 -23.35 8.86
CA LEU A 231 -23.71 -24.09 8.91
C LEU A 231 -23.69 -25.19 7.84
N VAL A 232 -22.58 -25.29 7.09
CA VAL A 232 -22.46 -26.19 5.95
C VAL A 232 -21.80 -27.51 6.38
N TYR A 233 -22.49 -28.64 6.21
CA TYR A 233 -21.96 -29.97 6.54
C TYR A 233 -20.83 -30.41 5.59
N ASN A 234 -19.69 -30.82 6.17
CA ASN A 234 -18.61 -31.46 5.41
C ASN A 234 -18.95 -32.93 5.08
N ASN A 235 -18.84 -33.32 3.80
CA ASN A 235 -18.83 -34.73 3.36
C ASN A 235 -20.03 -35.61 3.76
N GLY A 236 -21.23 -35.19 3.38
CA GLY A 236 -22.45 -35.92 3.76
C GLY A 236 -22.79 -35.67 5.22
N SER A 237 -23.94 -36.15 5.68
CA SER A 237 -24.54 -35.81 6.98
C SER A 237 -23.76 -36.26 8.23
N SER A 238 -22.49 -36.65 8.10
CA SER A 238 -21.68 -37.25 9.17
C SER A 238 -20.40 -36.48 9.54
N GLY A 239 -20.01 -35.45 8.78
CA GLY A 239 -18.88 -34.59 9.15
C GLY A 239 -19.28 -33.40 10.01
N PRO A 240 -18.32 -32.76 10.70
CA PRO A 240 -18.58 -31.52 11.42
C PRO A 240 -19.05 -30.45 10.43
N SER A 241 -20.05 -29.67 10.84
CA SER A 241 -20.48 -28.51 10.08
C SER A 241 -19.41 -27.40 10.14
N THR A 242 -19.38 -26.55 9.12
CA THR A 242 -18.41 -25.48 8.97
C THR A 242 -19.09 -24.18 8.60
N LEU A 243 -18.47 -23.07 8.98
CA LEU A 243 -18.84 -21.72 8.58
C LEU A 243 -17.69 -21.15 7.75
N ARG A 244 -18.00 -20.51 6.62
CA ARG A 244 -17.02 -19.81 5.78
C ARG A 244 -17.48 -18.39 5.52
N LEU A 245 -16.67 -17.44 5.94
CA LEU A 245 -16.94 -16.01 5.80
C LEU A 245 -15.87 -15.37 4.92
N GLY A 246 -16.24 -14.28 4.27
CA GLY A 246 -15.28 -13.36 3.66
C GLY A 246 -15.58 -11.93 4.04
N VAL A 247 -14.52 -11.17 4.28
CA VAL A 247 -14.59 -9.72 4.53
C VAL A 247 -13.72 -9.03 3.50
N THR A 248 -14.24 -8.01 2.83
CA THR A 248 -13.54 -7.22 1.81
C THR A 248 -13.92 -5.76 1.95
N GLY A 249 -13.12 -4.85 1.41
CA GLY A 249 -13.55 -3.46 1.25
C GLY A 249 -14.83 -3.38 0.40
N ALA A 250 -15.77 -2.51 0.79
CA ALA A 250 -16.95 -2.21 -0.01
C ALA A 250 -16.49 -1.52 -1.29
N GLY A 251 -16.72 -2.19 -2.42
CA GLY A 251 -16.66 -1.51 -3.71
C GLY A 251 -17.84 -0.56 -3.85
N ASP A 252 -17.73 0.41 -4.75
CA ASP A 252 -18.81 1.32 -5.19
C ASP A 252 -19.94 0.54 -5.90
N ILE A 253 -20.55 -0.41 -5.19
CA ILE A 253 -21.42 -1.48 -5.68
C ILE A 253 -22.67 -1.50 -4.81
N VAL A 254 -23.50 -0.45 -4.83
CA VAL A 254 -24.86 -0.56 -4.26
C VAL A 254 -25.97 0.10 -5.09
N GLU A 255 -25.74 0.64 -6.29
CA GLU A 255 -26.85 1.16 -7.11
C GLU A 255 -27.20 0.38 -8.40
N GLY A 256 -26.41 -0.64 -8.79
CA GLY A 256 -26.55 -1.25 -10.13
C GLY A 256 -26.88 -2.76 -10.22
N MET A 257 -26.76 -3.55 -9.15
CA MET A 257 -26.67 -5.02 -9.26
C MET A 257 -27.98 -5.80 -9.09
N GLY A 258 -29.14 -5.16 -9.23
CA GLY A 258 -30.46 -5.82 -9.23
C GLY A 258 -30.76 -6.76 -10.42
N GLY A 259 -29.75 -7.18 -11.19
CA GLY A 259 -29.90 -8.11 -12.31
C GLY A 259 -29.41 -9.51 -11.94
N ASN A 260 -30.29 -10.50 -12.05
CA ASN A 260 -30.10 -11.95 -11.80
C ASN A 260 -28.93 -12.67 -12.50
N ASN A 261 -27.99 -11.96 -13.13
CA ASN A 261 -26.82 -12.49 -13.80
C ASN A 261 -25.51 -11.81 -13.36
N GLY A 262 -25.49 -11.20 -12.16
CA GLY A 262 -24.27 -10.69 -11.53
C GLY A 262 -23.32 -11.82 -11.14
N VAL A 263 -22.71 -12.45 -12.14
CA VAL A 263 -21.52 -13.27 -11.93
C VAL A 263 -20.48 -12.28 -11.39
N PHE A 264 -20.22 -12.33 -10.08
CA PHE A 264 -18.93 -11.93 -9.53
C PHE A 264 -17.89 -12.83 -10.20
N ASN A 265 -17.52 -12.51 -11.44
CA ASN A 265 -16.60 -13.28 -12.23
C ASN A 265 -15.20 -12.95 -11.73
N GLY A 266 -14.83 -13.56 -10.61
CA GLY A 266 -13.58 -13.31 -9.89
C GLY A 266 -13.73 -12.27 -8.78
N LEU A 267 -14.35 -12.65 -7.66
CA LEU A 267 -14.14 -11.90 -6.41
C LEU A 267 -12.63 -11.66 -6.22
N ILE A 268 -12.27 -10.39 -5.98
CA ILE A 268 -11.02 -9.91 -5.34
C ILE A 268 -9.83 -9.57 -6.25
N GLN A 269 -9.83 -9.86 -7.56
CA GLN A 269 -8.59 -9.67 -8.34
C GLN A 269 -8.34 -8.26 -8.93
N ASN A 270 -9.23 -7.28 -8.84
CA ASN A 270 -9.04 -6.06 -9.65
C ASN A 270 -9.72 -4.76 -9.20
N ALA A 271 -10.14 -4.64 -7.95
CA ALA A 271 -10.78 -3.40 -7.52
C ALA A 271 -9.86 -2.68 -6.51
N PRO A 272 -9.08 -1.67 -6.94
CA PRO A 272 -8.33 -0.83 -6.02
C PRO A 272 -9.34 0.02 -5.26
N HIS A 273 -9.68 -0.39 -4.05
CA HIS A 273 -10.52 0.39 -3.16
C HIS A 273 -9.60 1.00 -2.12
N GLU A 274 -9.45 2.31 -2.04
CA GLU A 274 -8.56 2.99 -1.09
C GLU A 274 -8.97 2.81 0.40
N GLN A 275 -9.73 1.76 0.72
CA GLN A 275 -10.11 1.33 2.06
C GLN A 275 -8.89 0.69 2.72
N LEU A 276 -8.23 1.47 3.57
CA LEU A 276 -7.17 1.02 4.46
C LEU A 276 -7.69 1.11 5.89
N GLY A 277 -7.28 0.18 6.75
CA GLY A 277 -7.60 0.25 8.18
C GLY A 277 -8.05 -1.08 8.77
N GLN A 278 -8.27 -1.04 10.08
CA GLN A 278 -8.61 -2.21 10.88
C GLN A 278 -10.11 -2.46 10.90
N PHE A 279 -10.47 -3.73 11.00
CA PHE A 279 -11.82 -4.16 11.32
C PHE A 279 -11.78 -5.29 12.35
N THR A 280 -12.80 -5.35 13.20
CA THR A 280 -13.03 -6.48 14.09
C THR A 280 -14.10 -7.37 13.50
N LEU A 281 -13.80 -8.66 13.29
CA LEU A 281 -14.80 -9.68 13.01
C LEU A 281 -15.18 -10.39 14.31
N THR A 282 -16.45 -10.31 14.68
CA THR A 282 -17.05 -11.05 15.79
C THR A 282 -17.99 -12.14 15.24
N VAL A 283 -17.78 -13.40 15.62
CA VAL A 283 -18.62 -14.55 15.22
C VAL A 283 -19.21 -15.22 16.46
N THR A 284 -20.54 -15.31 16.51
CA THR A 284 -21.29 -15.97 17.58
C THR A 284 -22.01 -17.20 17.03
N PHE A 285 -21.71 -18.38 17.55
CA PHE A 285 -22.47 -19.60 17.27
C PHE A 285 -23.69 -19.68 18.18
N VAL A 286 -24.83 -20.02 17.58
CA VAL A 286 -26.13 -20.11 18.27
C VAL A 286 -26.77 -21.48 18.06
N ASP A 287 -27.59 -21.90 19.03
CA ASP A 287 -28.40 -23.12 18.94
C ASP A 287 -29.65 -22.92 18.06
N ASP A 288 -30.51 -23.95 18.01
CA ASP A 288 -31.74 -23.95 17.20
C ASP A 288 -32.82 -22.97 17.69
N GLN A 289 -32.63 -22.35 18.87
CA GLN A 289 -33.46 -21.27 19.40
C GLN A 289 -32.84 -19.89 19.18
N GLY A 290 -31.69 -19.82 18.50
CA GLY A 290 -30.93 -18.58 18.32
C GLY A 290 -30.22 -18.12 19.60
N VAL A 291 -30.07 -18.98 20.61
CA VAL A 291 -29.36 -18.67 21.85
C VAL A 291 -27.87 -18.94 21.66
N ALA A 292 -27.03 -17.98 22.04
CA ALA A 292 -25.58 -18.15 21.98
C ALA A 292 -25.12 -19.36 22.81
N LEU A 293 -24.28 -20.20 22.20
CA LEU A 293 -23.63 -21.32 22.88
C LEU A 293 -22.72 -20.81 24.01
N PRO A 294 -22.45 -21.63 25.05
CA PRO A 294 -21.54 -21.26 26.15
C PRO A 294 -20.13 -20.93 25.65
N SER A 295 -19.39 -20.15 26.45
CA SER A 295 -17.98 -19.84 26.22
C SER A 295 -17.08 -20.46 27.31
N PRO A 296 -16.08 -21.27 26.96
CA PRO A 296 -15.79 -21.76 25.61
C PRO A 296 -16.85 -22.77 25.12
N ALA A 297 -17.04 -22.85 23.80
CA ALA A 297 -17.86 -23.86 23.14
C ALA A 297 -16.99 -25.06 22.73
N MET A 298 -17.53 -26.27 22.84
CA MET A 298 -16.79 -27.50 22.52
C MET A 298 -16.86 -27.81 21.01
N LEU A 299 -15.71 -28.03 20.38
CA LEU A 299 -15.60 -28.55 19.02
C LEU A 299 -15.79 -30.07 18.98
N PRO A 300 -16.15 -30.65 17.81
CA PRO A 300 -16.44 -32.09 17.69
C PRO A 300 -15.27 -33.03 17.99
N ASP A 301 -14.03 -32.52 17.93
CA ASP A 301 -12.82 -33.27 18.29
C ASP A 301 -12.47 -33.18 19.79
N GLY A 302 -13.28 -32.46 20.57
CA GLY A 302 -13.07 -32.24 22.00
C GLY A 302 -12.18 -31.04 22.33
N SER A 303 -11.74 -30.26 21.33
CA SER A 303 -11.09 -28.96 21.58
C SER A 303 -12.12 -27.87 21.88
N GLU A 304 -11.67 -26.69 22.31
CA GLU A 304 -12.51 -25.56 22.74
C GLU A 304 -12.32 -24.37 21.79
N ILE A 305 -13.39 -23.62 21.51
CA ILE A 305 -13.39 -22.34 20.79
C ILE A 305 -14.12 -21.28 21.61
N MET A 306 -13.62 -20.04 21.61
CA MET A 306 -14.32 -18.92 22.26
C MET A 306 -15.62 -18.60 21.53
N ASN A 307 -16.68 -18.26 22.28
CA ASN A 307 -17.97 -17.85 21.71
C ASN A 307 -18.52 -16.62 22.46
N PRO A 308 -18.48 -15.41 21.89
CA PRO A 308 -18.07 -15.12 20.52
C PRO A 308 -16.58 -15.34 20.28
N PHE A 309 -16.24 -15.71 19.05
CA PHE A 309 -14.90 -15.59 18.50
C PHE A 309 -14.71 -14.15 18.02
N GLU A 310 -13.56 -13.56 18.29
CA GLU A 310 -13.22 -12.20 17.87
C GLU A 310 -11.81 -12.18 17.29
N THR A 311 -11.64 -11.53 16.14
CA THR A 311 -10.34 -11.26 15.53
C THR A 311 -10.31 -9.84 14.98
N VAL A 312 -9.15 -9.20 15.05
CA VAL A 312 -8.90 -7.90 14.43
C VAL A 312 -7.98 -8.14 13.25
N GLU A 313 -8.39 -7.69 12.08
CA GLU A 313 -7.57 -7.73 10.86
C GLU A 313 -7.42 -6.31 10.30
N GLU A 314 -6.47 -6.13 9.38
CA GLU A 314 -6.18 -4.82 8.79
C GLU A 314 -6.05 -4.95 7.27
N PHE A 315 -6.80 -4.13 6.53
CA PHE A 315 -6.55 -3.94 5.10
C PHE A 315 -5.26 -3.13 4.93
N GLN A 316 -4.18 -3.80 4.53
CA GLN A 316 -2.90 -3.19 4.18
C GLN A 316 -2.89 -2.67 2.74
N SER A 317 -3.76 -3.22 1.90
CA SER A 317 -3.96 -2.79 0.52
C SER A 317 -5.43 -2.77 0.14
N GLY A 318 -5.75 -1.88 -0.79
CA GLY A 318 -7.11 -1.70 -1.28
C GLY A 318 -7.72 -2.87 -2.06
N SER A 319 -6.95 -3.93 -2.27
CA SER A 319 -7.34 -5.13 -3.01
C SER A 319 -7.47 -6.36 -2.13
N GLU A 320 -7.32 -6.22 -0.82
CA GLU A 320 -7.38 -7.35 0.11
C GLU A 320 -8.79 -7.85 0.37
N ALA A 321 -8.86 -9.15 0.64
CA ALA A 321 -10.02 -9.77 1.23
C ALA A 321 -9.59 -10.93 2.12
N PHE A 322 -10.30 -11.07 3.23
CA PHE A 322 -10.03 -12.03 4.27
C PHE A 322 -11.02 -13.18 4.15
N PHE A 323 -10.53 -14.42 4.26
CA PHE A 323 -11.36 -15.61 4.29
C PHE A 323 -11.22 -16.32 5.62
N PHE A 324 -12.34 -16.45 6.33
CA PHE A 324 -12.38 -17.11 7.64
C PHE A 324 -13.11 -18.45 7.51
N ASN A 325 -12.51 -19.49 8.06
CA ASN A 325 -13.08 -20.83 8.06
C ASN A 325 -13.15 -21.35 9.49
N PHE A 326 -14.35 -21.70 9.95
CA PHE A 326 -14.59 -22.22 11.28
C PHE A 326 -15.14 -23.64 11.22
N VAL A 327 -14.67 -24.47 12.15
CA VAL A 327 -15.37 -25.70 12.51
C VAL A 327 -16.45 -25.32 13.51
N SER A 328 -17.69 -25.73 13.24
CA SER A 328 -18.81 -25.44 14.12
C SER A 328 -18.67 -26.18 15.46
N PRO A 329 -18.94 -25.51 16.60
CA PRO A 329 -19.10 -26.19 17.87
C PRO A 329 -20.25 -27.18 17.88
N VAL A 330 -20.18 -28.15 18.79
CA VAL A 330 -21.26 -29.11 19.06
C VAL A 330 -22.47 -28.34 19.59
N GLY A 331 -23.63 -28.59 18.97
CA GLY A 331 -24.90 -27.97 19.35
C GLY A 331 -25.21 -26.66 18.63
N ALA A 332 -24.31 -26.14 17.78
CA ALA A 332 -24.62 -24.98 16.96
C ALA A 332 -25.49 -25.38 15.76
N ASP A 333 -26.51 -24.55 15.49
CA ASP A 333 -27.39 -24.68 14.32
C ASP A 333 -27.10 -23.57 13.29
N ALA A 334 -26.74 -22.38 13.78
CA ALA A 334 -26.40 -21.23 12.96
C ALA A 334 -25.26 -20.39 13.57
N ALA A 335 -24.84 -19.36 12.83
CA ALA A 335 -23.91 -18.35 13.33
C ALA A 335 -24.40 -16.93 13.01
N HIS A 336 -24.03 -15.99 13.87
CA HIS A 336 -24.17 -14.55 13.69
C HIS A 336 -22.77 -13.96 13.54
N ALA A 337 -22.55 -13.15 12.51
CA ALA A 337 -21.25 -12.54 12.27
C ALA A 337 -21.40 -11.03 12.09
N VAL A 338 -20.55 -10.26 12.73
CA VAL A 338 -20.53 -8.80 12.69
C VAL A 338 -19.10 -8.36 12.40
N VAL A 339 -18.96 -7.40 11.48
CA VAL A 339 -17.73 -6.66 11.24
C VAL A 339 -17.90 -5.28 11.87
N ASP A 340 -16.90 -4.80 12.60
CA ASP A 340 -16.85 -3.46 13.19
C ASP A 340 -15.60 -2.72 12.69
N ASN A 341 -15.82 -1.69 11.88
CA ASN A 341 -14.76 -0.90 11.24
C ASN A 341 -14.30 0.29 12.09
N THR A 342 -14.81 0.42 13.31
CA THR A 342 -14.37 1.45 14.26
C THR A 342 -13.16 1.02 15.08
N THR A 343 -12.76 -0.26 14.95
CA THR A 343 -11.61 -0.80 15.68
C THR A 343 -10.31 -0.26 15.10
N GLY A 344 -9.32 0.00 15.97
CA GLY A 344 -8.03 0.58 15.58
C GLY A 344 -7.94 2.10 15.75
N ARG A 345 -9.06 2.77 16.07
CA ARG A 345 -9.03 4.18 16.50
C ARG A 345 -8.55 4.27 17.95
N ILE A 346 -7.28 4.61 18.14
CA ILE A 346 -6.89 5.30 19.36
C ILE A 346 -7.29 6.76 19.15
N ASP A 347 -8.34 7.21 19.84
CA ASP A 347 -8.57 8.63 20.04
C ASP A 347 -7.30 9.21 20.69
N VAL A 348 -6.45 9.84 19.91
CA VAL A 348 -5.38 10.68 20.44
C VAL A 348 -6.06 11.95 20.94
N CYS A 349 -6.69 11.86 22.11
CA CYS A 349 -7.48 12.92 22.72
C CYS A 349 -6.64 14.15 23.08
N ASN A 350 -7.21 15.30 22.70
CA ASN A 350 -7.27 16.63 23.34
C ASN A 350 -5.97 17.36 23.71
#